data_AF-A0A7C5G4E7-F1
#
_entry.id   AF-A0A7C5G4E7-F1
#
_cell.length_a   1.000
_cell.length_b   1.000
_cell.length_c   1.000
_cell.angle_alpha   90.00
_cell.angle_beta   90.00
_cell.angle_gamma   90.00
#
_symmetry.space_group_name_H-M   'P 1'
#
loop_
_entity.id
_entity.type
_entity.pdbx_description
1 polymer ?
#
loop_
_entity_poly.entity_id
_entity_poly.type
_entity_poly.pdbx_seq_one_letter_code
_entity_poly.pdbx_strand_id
1 'polypeptide(L)'
;MGKHERQKIEEAEKIIVKILNSQKLTTSDRENYWIDHAFAIAKKIKEDFPYIKIARHLGNRYDNTGDILILSNKREFFIETKMSDTKTGIGTKANIGQDALTENLLFENNPKSWSEFRRDKKHEEWVNDYLNHFVKYPKYILKITNPILQKEEKARYLRELKKKKNKTAENILNLIHERDKKEKIEYLNYLKGQKQRKEMIKKFFVLITLGIHKKDVLENLIKSNNFFQEAQNLFVYYSNIFQGKVIVHKEDVGEKVRKIMERFLDFAIIFPKDVTHCKIVGIKKDGSREPLLQIVLHWKNIAQGIKTPCLNIFDLTG
;
A
#
# COMPACT_ATOMS: atom_id res chain seq x y z
N MET A 1 10.40 1.86 1.18
CA MET A 1 11.15 2.58 0.15
C MET A 1 11.54 3.96 0.66
N GLY A 2 12.83 4.31 0.61
CA GLY A 2 13.31 5.65 0.99
C GLY A 2 13.05 6.69 -0.11
N LYS A 3 13.17 8.00 0.21
CA LYS A 3 12.98 9.10 -0.77
C LYS A 3 13.92 8.98 -1.98
N HIS A 4 15.18 8.61 -1.76
CA HIS A 4 16.18 8.42 -2.82
C HIS A 4 15.92 7.19 -3.69
N GLU A 5 15.35 6.14 -3.11
CA GLU A 5 15.01 4.91 -3.83
C GLU A 5 13.81 5.12 -4.77
N ARG A 6 12.81 5.92 -4.34
CA ARG A 6 11.68 6.29 -5.20
C ARG A 6 12.12 7.15 -6.39
N GLN A 7 13.06 8.07 -6.19
CA GLN A 7 13.60 8.90 -7.27
C GLN A 7 14.25 8.02 -8.37
N LYS A 8 15.08 7.05 -7.97
CA LYS A 8 15.72 6.12 -8.92
C LYS A 8 14.71 5.28 -9.70
N ILE A 9 13.61 4.88 -9.07
CA ILE A 9 12.54 4.14 -9.74
C ILE A 9 11.81 5.05 -10.75
N GLU A 10 11.48 6.29 -10.38
CA GLU A 10 10.85 7.23 -11.31
C GLU A 10 11.75 7.54 -12.52
N GLU A 11 13.06 7.64 -12.31
CA GLU A 11 14.03 7.75 -13.40
C GLU A 11 14.01 6.50 -14.31
N ALA A 12 13.91 5.31 -13.74
CA ALA A 12 13.78 4.06 -14.49
C ALA A 12 12.47 3.99 -15.31
N GLU A 13 11.34 4.45 -14.76
CA GLU A 13 10.07 4.60 -15.49
C GLU A 13 10.24 5.51 -16.73
N LYS A 14 10.94 6.63 -16.58
CA LYS A 14 11.25 7.54 -17.71
C LYS A 14 12.18 6.89 -18.74
N ILE A 15 13.14 6.09 -18.30
CA ILE A 15 14.03 5.33 -19.19
C ILE A 15 13.22 4.33 -20.03
N ILE A 16 12.26 3.61 -19.43
CA ILE A 16 11.36 2.72 -20.16
C ILE A 16 10.64 3.50 -21.27
N VAL A 17 10.07 4.67 -20.96
CA VAL A 17 9.38 5.52 -21.94
C VAL A 17 10.31 5.96 -23.08
N LYS A 18 11.56 6.34 -22.78
CA LYS A 18 12.57 6.65 -23.81
C LYS A 18 12.80 5.47 -24.74
N ILE A 19 12.98 4.26 -24.19
CA ILE A 19 13.18 3.03 -24.97
C ILE A 19 11.97 2.71 -25.85
N LEU A 20 10.76 2.84 -25.32
CA LEU A 20 9.51 2.59 -26.06
C LEU A 20 9.31 3.58 -27.21
N ASN A 21 9.74 4.84 -27.05
CA ASN A 21 9.72 5.86 -28.11
C ASN A 21 10.98 5.85 -29.00
N SER A 22 11.85 4.85 -28.90
CA SER A 22 13.10 4.75 -29.66
C SER A 22 14.03 5.97 -29.51
N GLN A 23 14.00 6.63 -28.36
CA GLN A 23 14.88 7.74 -28.02
C GLN A 23 16.24 7.23 -27.56
N LYS A 24 17.31 7.98 -27.85
CA LYS A 24 18.67 7.66 -27.37
C LYS A 24 18.75 7.87 -25.85
N LEU A 25 19.33 6.89 -25.15
CA LEU A 25 19.63 6.99 -23.72
C LEU A 25 20.93 7.77 -23.50
N THR A 26 20.93 8.67 -22.51
CA THR A 26 22.11 9.42 -22.06
C THR A 26 23.03 8.55 -21.20
N THR A 27 24.23 9.05 -20.89
CA THR A 27 25.14 8.36 -19.95
C THR A 27 24.51 8.21 -18.57
N SER A 28 23.88 9.26 -18.05
CA SER A 28 23.19 9.22 -16.76
C SER A 28 22.03 8.21 -16.73
N ASP A 29 21.29 8.05 -17.83
CA ASP A 29 20.25 7.02 -17.92
C ASP A 29 20.86 5.61 -17.74
N ARG A 30 22.05 5.36 -18.31
CA ARG A 30 22.73 4.06 -18.25
C ARG A 30 23.34 3.75 -16.89
N GLU A 31 23.56 4.76 -16.06
CA GLU A 31 24.07 4.63 -14.70
C GLU A 31 22.93 4.41 -13.67
N ASN A 32 21.67 4.45 -14.11
CA ASN A 32 20.54 4.20 -13.21
C ASN A 32 20.60 2.77 -12.64
N TYR A 33 20.40 2.64 -11.33
CA TYR A 33 20.47 1.36 -10.63
C TYR A 33 19.54 0.28 -11.20
N TRP A 34 18.39 0.67 -11.73
CA TRP A 34 17.36 -0.23 -12.27
C TRP A 34 17.42 -0.38 -13.80
N ILE A 35 18.54 -0.02 -14.44
CA ILE A 35 18.65 0.00 -15.91
C ILE A 35 18.35 -1.35 -16.56
N ASP A 36 18.84 -2.45 -15.99
CA ASP A 36 18.58 -3.80 -16.54
C ASP A 36 17.10 -4.19 -16.42
N HIS A 37 16.45 -3.77 -15.33
CA HIS A 37 15.01 -3.92 -15.12
C HIS A 37 14.22 -3.10 -16.15
N ALA A 38 14.63 -1.86 -16.39
CA ALA A 38 14.01 -0.98 -17.39
C ALA A 38 14.12 -1.58 -18.80
N PHE A 39 15.28 -2.11 -19.19
CA PHE A 39 15.44 -2.79 -20.48
C PHE A 39 14.55 -4.02 -20.61
N ALA A 40 14.52 -4.88 -19.59
CA ALA A 40 13.71 -6.10 -19.63
C ALA A 40 12.21 -5.79 -19.71
N ILE A 41 11.73 -4.81 -18.92
CA ILE A 41 10.33 -4.36 -18.97
C ILE A 41 10.01 -3.78 -20.34
N ALA A 42 10.82 -2.85 -20.85
CA ALA A 42 10.58 -2.22 -22.15
C ALA A 42 10.56 -3.24 -23.29
N LYS A 43 11.45 -4.25 -23.26
CA LYS A 43 11.44 -5.37 -24.20
C LYS A 43 10.12 -6.12 -24.13
N LYS A 44 9.68 -6.51 -22.94
CA LYS A 44 8.43 -7.26 -22.76
C LYS A 44 7.20 -6.47 -23.20
N ILE A 45 7.15 -5.16 -22.92
CA ILE A 45 6.07 -4.28 -23.40
C ILE A 45 6.05 -4.23 -24.93
N LYS A 46 7.19 -4.14 -25.61
CA LYS A 46 7.24 -4.18 -27.09
C LYS A 46 6.77 -5.51 -27.67
N GLU A 47 7.07 -6.62 -27.00
CA GLU A 47 6.55 -7.95 -27.40
C GLU A 47 5.02 -8.01 -27.26
N ASP A 48 4.48 -7.48 -26.16
CA ASP A 48 3.04 -7.50 -25.90
C ASP A 48 2.26 -6.47 -26.76
N PHE A 49 2.90 -5.36 -27.14
CA PHE A 49 2.35 -4.27 -27.93
C PHE A 49 3.27 -3.92 -29.12
N PRO A 50 3.20 -4.67 -30.24
CA PRO A 50 4.14 -4.50 -31.35
C PRO A 50 4.00 -3.17 -32.13
N TYR A 51 2.86 -2.47 -31.98
CA TYR A 51 2.54 -1.25 -32.72
C TYR A 51 2.37 -0.03 -31.81
N ILE A 52 3.30 0.20 -30.89
CA ILE A 52 3.31 1.40 -30.03
C ILE A 52 3.59 2.62 -30.90
N LYS A 53 2.66 3.59 -30.88
CA LYS A 53 2.85 4.88 -31.54
C LYS A 53 3.54 5.89 -30.63
N ILE A 54 3.11 5.95 -29.38
CA ILE A 54 3.58 6.90 -28.38
C ILE A 54 3.54 6.21 -27.01
N ALA A 55 4.59 6.41 -26.22
CA ALA A 55 4.60 6.17 -24.78
C ALA A 55 4.80 7.49 -24.02
N ARG A 56 4.12 7.67 -22.89
CA ARG A 56 4.24 8.86 -22.02
C ARG A 56 4.39 8.44 -20.57
N HIS A 57 5.30 9.07 -19.86
CA HIS A 57 5.36 8.98 -18.40
C HIS A 57 4.26 9.86 -17.82
N LEU A 58 3.36 9.29 -17.03
CA LEU A 58 2.30 10.04 -16.34
C LEU A 58 2.80 10.59 -15.00
N GLY A 59 3.87 10.00 -14.46
CA GLY A 59 4.49 10.38 -13.21
C GLY A 59 3.63 10.08 -11.99
N ASN A 60 4.10 10.53 -10.83
CA ASN A 60 3.44 10.35 -9.54
C ASN A 60 2.16 11.19 -9.34
N ARG A 61 1.48 11.58 -10.42
CA ARG A 61 0.19 12.27 -10.30
C ARG A 61 -0.83 11.20 -9.93
N TYR A 62 -1.07 11.07 -8.64
CA TYR A 62 -1.99 10.11 -8.00
C TYR A 62 -3.48 10.24 -8.43
N ASP A 63 -3.76 10.98 -9.49
CA ASP A 63 -5.06 11.11 -10.16
C ASP A 63 -5.18 10.22 -11.40
N ASN A 64 -4.08 9.60 -11.88
CA ASN A 64 -4.08 8.68 -13.00
C ASN A 64 -3.70 7.25 -12.56
N THR A 65 -4.20 6.27 -13.30
CA THR A 65 -3.90 4.85 -13.10
C THR A 65 -2.61 4.49 -13.86
N GLY A 66 -1.63 3.89 -13.18
CA GLY A 66 -0.35 3.47 -13.76
C GLY A 66 0.71 4.58 -13.92
N ASP A 67 1.97 4.18 -14.09
CA ASP A 67 3.13 5.07 -14.26
C ASP A 67 3.30 5.56 -15.72
N ILE A 68 2.87 4.74 -16.70
CA ILE A 68 3.11 4.92 -18.13
C ILE A 68 1.82 4.74 -18.92
N LEU A 69 1.55 5.66 -19.85
CA LEU A 69 0.51 5.52 -20.86
C LEU A 69 1.14 5.10 -22.19
N ILE A 70 0.59 4.07 -22.83
CA ILE A 70 0.92 3.70 -24.21
C ILE A 70 -0.28 3.85 -25.13
N LEU A 71 -0.05 4.37 -26.33
CA LEU A 71 -1.01 4.37 -27.42
C LEU A 71 -0.60 3.31 -28.43
N SER A 72 -1.36 2.22 -28.52
CA SER A 72 -1.13 1.13 -29.47
C SER A 72 -2.43 0.79 -30.20
N ASN A 73 -2.40 0.61 -31.52
CA ASN A 73 -3.59 0.30 -32.34
C ASN A 73 -4.79 1.24 -32.10
N LYS A 74 -4.54 2.55 -31.89
CA LYS A 74 -5.55 3.58 -31.55
C LYS A 74 -6.27 3.33 -30.21
N ARG A 75 -5.72 2.49 -29.32
CA ARG A 75 -6.21 2.25 -27.97
C ARG A 75 -5.16 2.68 -26.94
N GLU A 76 -5.65 3.19 -25.83
CA GLU A 76 -4.85 3.60 -24.69
C GLU A 76 -4.72 2.45 -23.70
N PHE A 77 -3.50 2.18 -23.25
CA PHE A 77 -3.23 1.25 -22.17
C PHE A 77 -2.34 1.89 -21.11
N PHE A 78 -2.65 1.58 -19.86
CA PHE A 78 -1.94 2.05 -18.69
C PHE A 78 -1.02 0.93 -18.20
N ILE A 79 0.21 1.31 -17.83
CA ILE A 79 1.25 0.40 -17.40
C ILE A 79 1.77 0.88 -16.04
N GLU A 80 1.69 0.00 -15.05
CA GLU A 80 2.37 0.13 -13.76
C GLU A 80 3.65 -0.72 -13.79
N THR A 81 4.74 -0.19 -13.24
CA THR A 81 6.00 -0.93 -13.16
C THR A 81 6.43 -1.17 -11.71
N LYS A 82 6.80 -2.41 -11.39
CA LYS A 82 7.28 -2.79 -10.06
C LYS A 82 8.61 -3.51 -10.19
N MET A 83 9.65 -2.94 -9.60
CA MET A 83 11.03 -3.45 -9.70
C MET A 83 11.52 -3.89 -8.32
N SER A 84 12.17 -5.05 -8.25
CA SER A 84 12.72 -5.60 -7.01
C SER A 84 13.98 -6.41 -7.27
N ASP A 85 14.97 -6.27 -6.39
CA ASP A 85 16.17 -7.12 -6.36
C ASP A 85 15.91 -8.51 -5.78
N THR A 86 14.66 -8.85 -5.48
CA THR A 86 14.28 -10.14 -4.89
C THR A 86 13.51 -10.99 -5.89
N LYS A 87 13.56 -12.32 -5.72
CA LYS A 87 12.88 -13.28 -6.60
C LYS A 87 11.36 -13.08 -6.69
N THR A 88 10.72 -12.64 -5.60
CA THR A 88 9.26 -12.65 -5.42
C THR A 88 8.74 -11.29 -4.98
N GLY A 89 9.35 -10.19 -5.44
CA GLY A 89 9.04 -8.83 -5.02
C GLY A 89 7.66 -8.33 -5.44
N ILE A 90 6.60 -8.93 -4.92
CA ILE A 90 5.19 -8.54 -5.15
C ILE A 90 4.79 -7.41 -4.17
N GLY A 91 5.44 -7.35 -3.00
CA GLY A 91 5.31 -6.27 -2.03
C GLY A 91 3.89 -6.08 -1.46
N THR A 92 3.65 -4.96 -0.78
CA THR A 92 2.29 -4.51 -0.43
C THR A 92 1.56 -4.06 -1.69
N LYS A 93 0.30 -4.48 -1.88
CA LYS A 93 -0.55 -4.02 -2.99
C LYS A 93 -0.83 -2.52 -2.88
N ALA A 94 -1.15 -2.04 -1.68
CA ALA A 94 -1.39 -0.63 -1.39
C ALA A 94 -1.02 -0.28 0.06
N ASN A 95 -0.69 0.99 0.29
CA ASN A 95 -0.57 1.58 1.63
C ASN A 95 -1.50 2.77 1.70
N ILE A 96 -2.58 2.68 2.48
CA ILE A 96 -3.64 3.71 2.52
C ILE A 96 -3.78 4.35 3.89
N GLY A 97 -4.56 5.44 3.93
CA GLY A 97 -4.89 6.16 5.16
C GLY A 97 -5.48 5.25 6.23
N GLN A 98 -5.19 5.56 7.49
CA GLN A 98 -5.57 4.75 8.65
C GLN A 98 -7.09 4.54 8.79
N ASP A 99 -7.86 5.49 8.26
CA ASP A 99 -9.31 5.58 8.40
C ASP A 99 -10.06 5.04 7.17
N ALA A 100 -9.35 4.50 6.18
CA ALA A 100 -9.95 4.13 4.91
C ALA A 100 -11.02 3.02 5.02
N LEU A 101 -11.04 2.21 6.08
CA LEU A 101 -12.12 1.24 6.28
C LEU A 101 -13.48 1.91 6.56
N THR A 102 -13.49 3.08 7.19
CA THR A 102 -14.73 3.78 7.59
C THR A 102 -15.03 4.98 6.70
N GLU A 103 -14.01 5.62 6.12
CA GLU A 103 -14.18 6.76 5.20
C GLU A 103 -14.78 6.34 3.83
N ASN A 104 -14.66 5.07 3.45
CA ASN A 104 -15.11 4.57 2.13
C ASN A 104 -16.48 3.89 2.16
N LEU A 105 -17.34 4.23 3.12
CA LEU A 105 -18.73 3.74 3.20
C LEU A 105 -18.85 2.20 3.18
N LEU A 106 -17.86 1.48 3.71
CA LEU A 106 -17.86 0.01 3.75
C LEU A 106 -18.87 -0.54 4.77
N PHE A 107 -19.35 0.32 5.67
CA PHE A 107 -20.29 0.00 6.74
C PHE A 107 -21.49 0.95 6.71
N GLU A 108 -22.60 0.52 7.29
CA GLU A 108 -23.76 1.38 7.57
C GLU A 108 -23.52 2.23 8.82
N ASN A 109 -24.27 3.34 8.95
CA ASN A 109 -24.30 4.21 10.14
C ASN A 109 -22.97 4.86 10.56
N ASN A 110 -22.00 4.95 9.64
CA ASN A 110 -20.74 5.69 9.83
C ASN A 110 -20.03 5.35 11.16
N PRO A 111 -19.52 4.11 11.33
CA PRO A 111 -18.80 3.74 12.54
C PRO A 111 -17.56 4.62 12.73
N LYS A 112 -17.12 4.74 13.98
CA LYS A 112 -15.93 5.52 14.35
C LYS A 112 -14.73 5.08 13.53
N SER A 113 -13.97 6.03 13.02
CA SER A 113 -12.71 5.74 12.35
C SER A 113 -11.63 5.28 13.34
N TRP A 114 -10.48 4.81 12.84
CA TRP A 114 -9.39 4.38 13.70
C TRP A 114 -8.80 5.55 14.47
N SER A 115 -8.65 6.71 13.81
CA SER A 115 -8.18 7.93 14.46
C SER A 115 -9.13 8.40 15.57
N GLU A 116 -10.44 8.31 15.35
CA GLU A 116 -11.45 8.64 16.36
C GLU A 116 -11.43 7.65 17.53
N PHE A 117 -11.41 6.35 17.24
CA PHE A 117 -11.35 5.30 18.26
C PHE A 117 -10.13 5.46 19.17
N ARG A 118 -8.95 5.77 18.59
CA ARG A 118 -7.72 6.03 19.35
C ARG A 118 -7.79 7.31 20.18
N ARG A 119 -8.44 8.35 19.67
CA ARG A 119 -8.64 9.62 20.39
C ARG A 119 -9.48 9.39 21.64
N ASP A 120 -10.56 8.63 21.54
CA ASP A 120 -11.41 8.28 22.69
C ASP A 120 -10.66 7.45 23.73
N LYS A 121 -9.72 6.61 23.28
CA LYS A 121 -8.83 5.81 24.15
C LYS A 121 -7.64 6.60 24.70
N LYS A 122 -7.54 7.90 24.39
CA LYS A 122 -6.43 8.79 24.79
C LYS A 122 -5.07 8.22 24.40
N HIS A 123 -4.98 7.65 23.19
CA HIS A 123 -3.81 6.92 22.72
C HIS A 123 -2.51 7.71 22.87
N GLU A 124 -2.55 8.96 22.46
CA GLU A 124 -1.41 9.86 22.47
C GLU A 124 -0.93 10.16 23.91
N GLU A 125 -1.84 10.29 24.88
CA GLU A 125 -1.50 10.54 26.29
C GLU A 125 -0.71 9.37 26.86
N TRP A 126 -1.25 8.14 26.77
CA TRP A 126 -0.59 6.99 27.37
C TRP A 126 0.74 6.64 26.68
N VAL A 127 0.86 6.85 25.36
CA VAL A 127 2.14 6.67 24.66
C VAL A 127 3.19 7.62 25.23
N ASN A 128 2.83 8.89 25.42
CA ASN A 128 3.72 9.89 26.00
C ASN A 128 4.11 9.53 27.44
N ASP A 129 3.18 9.02 28.25
CA ASP A 129 3.47 8.57 29.61
C ASP A 129 4.52 7.44 29.64
N TYR A 130 4.36 6.42 28.78
CA TYR A 130 5.37 5.35 28.68
C TYR A 130 6.73 5.86 28.23
N LEU A 131 6.77 6.76 27.24
CA LEU A 131 8.03 7.35 26.78
C LEU A 131 8.68 8.17 27.90
N ASN A 132 7.90 8.94 28.67
CA ASN A 132 8.39 9.80 29.75
C ASN A 132 8.94 9.01 30.95
N HIS A 133 8.60 7.73 31.12
CA HIS A 133 9.26 6.87 32.12
C HIS A 133 10.77 6.73 31.88
N PHE A 134 11.24 6.95 30.65
CA PHE A 134 12.67 7.02 30.38
C PHE A 134 13.20 8.43 30.65
N VAL A 135 13.97 8.61 31.72
CA VAL A 135 14.44 9.94 32.15
C VAL A 135 15.76 10.40 31.50
N LYS A 136 16.51 9.50 30.86
CA LYS A 136 17.88 9.77 30.37
C LYS A 136 17.93 10.27 28.92
N TYR A 137 16.91 10.98 28.46
CA TYR A 137 16.91 11.54 27.11
C TYR A 137 17.98 12.63 26.95
N PRO A 138 18.67 12.70 25.80
CA PRO A 138 19.56 13.81 25.48
C PRO A 138 18.83 15.16 25.53
N LYS A 139 19.52 16.21 26.02
CA LYS A 139 18.95 17.57 26.13
C LYS A 139 18.38 18.09 24.82
N TYR A 140 18.97 17.74 23.67
CA TYR A 140 18.48 18.20 22.37
C TYR A 140 17.09 17.64 22.05
N ILE A 141 16.76 16.41 22.47
CA ILE A 141 15.41 15.83 22.30
C ILE A 141 14.42 16.56 23.22
N LEU A 142 14.80 16.79 24.47
CA LEU A 142 13.94 17.45 25.46
C LEU A 142 13.62 18.92 25.10
N LYS A 143 14.50 19.58 24.35
CA LYS A 143 14.32 20.97 23.87
C LYS A 143 13.43 21.09 22.63
N ILE A 144 13.01 19.98 22.01
CA ILE A 144 12.10 20.03 20.85
C ILE A 144 10.74 20.56 21.32
N THR A 145 10.31 21.69 20.76
CA THR A 145 9.04 22.37 21.10
C THR A 145 7.83 21.74 20.44
N ASN A 146 7.98 21.15 19.25
CA ASN A 146 6.91 20.43 18.57
C ASN A 146 6.66 19.08 19.27
N PRO A 147 5.50 18.86 19.92
CA PRO A 147 5.25 17.64 20.70
C PRO A 147 5.26 16.36 19.87
N ILE A 148 4.78 16.42 18.62
CA ILE A 148 4.77 15.28 17.71
C ILE A 148 6.19 14.88 17.37
N LEU A 149 7.03 15.86 16.99
CA LEU A 149 8.43 15.61 16.66
C LEU A 149 9.20 15.12 17.89
N GLN A 150 8.95 15.71 19.06
CA GLN A 150 9.60 15.28 20.30
C GLN A 150 9.28 13.81 20.63
N LYS A 151 8.01 13.41 20.52
CA LYS A 151 7.58 12.01 20.71
C LYS A 151 8.27 11.08 19.72
N GLU A 152 8.33 11.46 18.44
CA GLU A 152 9.00 10.68 17.40
C GLU A 152 10.50 10.49 17.71
N GLU A 153 11.20 11.55 18.13
CA GLU A 153 12.63 11.48 18.47
C GLU A 153 12.90 10.70 19.77
N LYS A 154 12.05 10.84 20.80
CA LYS A 154 12.09 9.98 22.00
C LYS A 154 12.01 8.50 21.62
N ALA A 155 11.08 8.14 20.74
CA ALA A 155 10.91 6.77 20.27
C ALA A 155 12.09 6.26 19.45
N ARG A 156 12.63 7.07 18.52
CA ARG A 156 13.85 6.72 17.76
C ARG A 156 15.02 6.45 18.71
N TYR A 157 15.21 7.32 19.70
CA TYR A 157 16.27 7.18 20.68
C TYR A 157 16.14 5.87 21.48
N LEU A 158 14.95 5.55 22.00
CA LEU A 158 14.71 4.28 22.69
C LEU A 158 14.96 3.07 21.78
N ARG A 159 14.59 3.15 20.49
CA ARG A 159 14.85 2.07 19.53
C ARG A 159 16.35 1.82 19.34
N GLU A 160 17.15 2.88 19.23
CA GLU A 160 18.61 2.73 19.14
C GLU A 160 19.21 2.19 20.44
N LEU A 161 18.67 2.57 21.60
CA LEU A 161 19.07 1.96 22.88
C LEU A 161 18.68 0.48 22.99
N LYS A 162 17.50 0.08 22.49
CA LYS A 162 17.08 -1.32 22.40
C LYS A 162 18.07 -2.15 21.57
N LYS A 163 18.55 -1.64 20.43
CA LYS A 163 19.61 -2.30 19.63
C LYS A 163 20.91 -2.47 20.41
N LYS A 164 21.21 -1.54 21.33
CA LYS A 164 22.33 -1.62 22.28
C LYS A 164 22.01 -2.45 23.53
N LYS A 165 20.95 -3.28 23.51
CA LYS A 165 20.51 -4.17 24.60
C LYS A 165 20.15 -3.44 25.90
N ASN A 166 19.66 -2.20 25.82
CA ASN A 166 19.13 -1.49 26.99
C ASN A 166 17.75 -2.04 27.38
N LYS A 167 17.68 -2.76 28.50
CA LYS A 167 16.46 -3.42 29.00
C LYS A 167 15.32 -2.44 29.30
N THR A 168 15.61 -1.26 29.83
CA THR A 168 14.57 -0.26 30.14
C THR A 168 13.90 0.26 28.87
N ALA A 169 14.69 0.62 27.86
CA ALA A 169 14.19 1.07 26.57
C ALA A 169 13.40 -0.03 25.86
N GLU A 170 13.89 -1.27 25.91
CA GLU A 170 13.19 -2.43 25.38
C GLU A 170 11.83 -2.65 26.06
N ASN A 171 11.79 -2.64 27.39
CA ASN A 171 10.55 -2.83 28.15
C ASN A 171 9.51 -1.75 27.82
N ILE A 172 9.91 -0.48 27.76
CA ILE A 172 9.02 0.64 27.40
C ILE A 172 8.41 0.42 26.01
N LEU A 173 9.24 0.11 25.01
CA LEU A 173 8.77 -0.11 23.64
C LEU A 173 7.87 -1.35 23.53
N ASN A 174 8.17 -2.42 24.27
CA ASN A 174 7.34 -3.62 24.28
C ASN A 174 5.98 -3.36 24.95
N LEU A 175 5.92 -2.60 26.04
CA LEU A 175 4.67 -2.21 26.70
C LEU A 175 3.78 -1.37 25.77
N ILE A 176 4.36 -0.40 25.05
CA ILE A 176 3.66 0.39 24.04
C ILE A 176 3.12 -0.53 22.93
N HIS A 177 3.95 -1.44 22.43
CA HIS A 177 3.57 -2.35 21.36
C HIS A 177 2.42 -3.29 21.75
N GLU A 178 2.49 -3.89 22.93
CA GLU A 178 1.45 -4.83 23.40
C GLU A 178 0.12 -4.11 23.67
N ARG A 179 0.15 -2.90 24.23
CA ARG A 179 -1.06 -2.09 24.41
C ARG A 179 -1.67 -1.67 23.08
N ASP A 180 -0.86 -1.19 22.13
CA ASP A 180 -1.31 -0.87 20.77
C ASP A 180 -1.95 -2.08 20.07
N LYS A 181 -1.33 -3.26 20.19
CA LYS A 181 -1.85 -4.51 19.62
C LYS A 181 -3.25 -4.82 20.16
N LYS A 182 -3.46 -4.67 21.48
CA LYS A 182 -4.78 -4.85 22.10
C LYS A 182 -5.80 -3.86 21.57
N GLU A 183 -5.45 -2.57 21.47
CA GLU A 183 -6.35 -1.55 20.93
C GLU A 183 -6.75 -1.82 19.47
N LYS A 184 -5.83 -2.31 18.63
CA LYS A 184 -6.14 -2.72 17.25
C LYS A 184 -7.12 -3.88 17.21
N ILE A 185 -6.92 -4.90 18.05
CA ILE A 185 -7.83 -6.05 18.15
C ILE A 185 -9.20 -5.59 18.63
N GLU A 186 -9.26 -4.72 19.65
CA GLU A 186 -10.50 -4.11 20.14
C GLU A 186 -11.24 -3.37 19.03
N TYR A 187 -10.53 -2.57 18.22
CA TYR A 187 -11.14 -1.84 17.12
C TYR A 187 -11.65 -2.75 16.00
N LEU A 188 -10.90 -3.79 15.63
CA LEU A 188 -11.37 -4.76 14.64
C LEU A 188 -12.59 -5.55 15.16
N ASN A 189 -12.65 -5.85 16.45
CA ASN A 189 -13.83 -6.43 17.08
C ASN A 189 -15.02 -5.45 17.10
N TYR A 190 -14.78 -4.15 17.33
CA TYR A 190 -15.79 -3.11 17.20
C TYR A 190 -16.37 -3.04 15.77
N LEU A 191 -15.50 -3.06 14.75
CA LEU A 191 -15.91 -3.07 13.34
C LEU A 191 -16.65 -4.37 12.95
N LYS A 192 -16.28 -5.50 13.54
CA LYS A 192 -16.96 -6.79 13.32
C LYS A 192 -18.45 -6.75 13.67
N GLY A 193 -18.84 -5.94 14.65
CA GLY A 193 -20.23 -5.75 15.05
C GLY A 193 -21.03 -4.80 14.14
N GLN A 194 -20.38 -4.13 13.18
CA GLN A 194 -21.03 -3.15 12.32
C GLN A 194 -21.66 -3.82 11.09
N LYS A 195 -22.81 -3.31 10.65
CA LYS A 195 -23.47 -3.78 9.43
C LYS A 195 -22.70 -3.34 8.20
N GLN A 196 -22.39 -4.27 7.32
CA GLN A 196 -21.52 -4.05 6.16
C GLN A 196 -22.32 -3.72 4.89
N ARG A 197 -21.78 -2.84 4.05
CA ARG A 197 -22.32 -2.50 2.72
C ARG A 197 -21.57 -3.28 1.66
N LYS A 198 -22.09 -4.46 1.31
CA LYS A 198 -21.39 -5.43 0.47
C LYS A 198 -21.00 -4.89 -0.92
N GLU A 199 -21.88 -4.11 -1.55
CA GLU A 199 -21.56 -3.46 -2.83
C GLU A 199 -20.39 -2.47 -2.69
N MET A 200 -20.32 -1.71 -1.60
CA MET A 200 -19.19 -0.80 -1.36
C MET A 200 -17.88 -1.56 -1.11
N ILE A 201 -17.95 -2.70 -0.43
CA ILE A 201 -16.79 -3.59 -0.24
C ILE A 201 -16.29 -4.15 -1.57
N LYS A 202 -17.20 -4.55 -2.46
CA LYS A 202 -16.88 -4.98 -3.83
C LYS A 202 -16.20 -3.85 -4.61
N LYS A 203 -16.77 -2.65 -4.60
CA LYS A 203 -16.17 -1.48 -5.28
C LYS A 203 -14.79 -1.14 -4.72
N PHE A 204 -14.64 -1.12 -3.40
CA PHE A 204 -13.37 -0.90 -2.73
C PHE A 204 -12.32 -1.96 -3.12
N PHE A 205 -12.70 -3.24 -3.13
CA PHE A 205 -11.82 -4.32 -3.58
C PHE A 205 -11.29 -4.06 -4.99
N VAL A 206 -12.16 -3.69 -5.92
CA VAL A 206 -11.78 -3.43 -7.31
C VAL A 206 -10.84 -2.24 -7.38
N LEU A 207 -11.19 -1.09 -6.80
CA LEU A 207 -10.36 0.12 -6.82
C LEU A 207 -8.96 -0.14 -6.25
N ILE A 208 -8.86 -0.84 -5.12
CA ILE A 208 -7.56 -1.23 -4.55
C ILE A 208 -6.79 -2.18 -5.48
N THR A 209 -7.48 -3.12 -6.14
CA THR A 209 -6.87 -4.03 -7.12
C THR A 209 -6.31 -3.28 -8.31
N LEU A 210 -6.96 -2.18 -8.72
CA LEU A 210 -6.51 -1.25 -9.77
C LEU A 210 -5.37 -0.32 -9.35
N GLY A 211 -4.95 -0.38 -8.09
CA GLY A 211 -3.96 0.57 -7.57
C GLY A 211 -4.54 1.96 -7.31
N ILE A 212 -5.87 2.14 -7.32
CA ILE A 212 -6.51 3.40 -6.94
C ILE A 212 -6.66 3.41 -5.42
N HIS A 213 -5.78 4.15 -4.76
CA HIS A 213 -5.65 4.07 -3.31
C HIS A 213 -5.36 5.43 -2.61
N LYS A 214 -5.33 6.53 -3.39
CA LYS A 214 -5.31 7.89 -2.84
C LYS A 214 -6.69 8.24 -2.28
N LYS A 215 -6.72 8.79 -1.06
CA LYS A 215 -7.94 9.10 -0.31
C LYS A 215 -9.01 9.80 -1.15
N ASP A 216 -8.72 11.00 -1.66
CA ASP A 216 -9.71 11.81 -2.38
C ASP A 216 -10.24 11.14 -3.66
N VAL A 217 -9.38 10.41 -4.37
CA VAL A 217 -9.75 9.70 -5.60
C VAL A 217 -10.62 8.49 -5.28
N LEU A 218 -10.23 7.72 -4.26
CA LEU A 218 -10.99 6.56 -3.80
C LEU A 218 -12.38 6.96 -3.30
N GLU A 219 -12.48 8.00 -2.48
CA GLU A 219 -13.75 8.52 -1.94
C GLU A 219 -14.72 8.99 -3.04
N ASN A 220 -14.18 9.51 -4.14
CA ASN A 220 -14.97 9.95 -5.30
C ASN A 220 -15.37 8.78 -6.20
N LEU A 221 -14.41 7.94 -6.60
CA LEU A 221 -14.66 6.86 -7.56
C LEU A 221 -15.49 5.72 -6.98
N ILE A 222 -15.41 5.46 -5.67
CA ILE A 222 -16.23 4.43 -5.03
C ILE A 222 -17.73 4.72 -5.13
N LYS A 223 -18.12 5.98 -5.33
CA LYS A 223 -19.50 6.41 -5.57
C LYS A 223 -19.91 6.29 -7.05
N SER A 224 -18.96 6.20 -7.97
CA SER A 224 -19.19 6.03 -9.41
C SER A 224 -19.42 4.56 -9.79
N ASN A 225 -20.01 4.31 -10.96
CA ASN A 225 -20.15 2.98 -11.57
C ASN A 225 -19.19 2.74 -12.74
N ASN A 226 -18.49 3.78 -13.23
CA ASN A 226 -17.76 3.73 -14.49
C ASN A 226 -16.31 3.20 -14.37
N PHE A 227 -15.77 3.12 -13.16
CA PHE A 227 -14.35 2.78 -12.95
C PHE A 227 -13.97 1.35 -13.37
N PHE A 228 -14.96 0.45 -13.55
CA PHE A 228 -14.72 -0.90 -14.06
C PHE A 228 -14.19 -0.92 -15.51
N GLN A 229 -14.47 0.11 -16.30
CA GLN A 229 -13.93 0.20 -17.67
C GLN A 229 -12.46 0.61 -17.67
N GLU A 230 -12.05 1.50 -16.77
CA GLU A 230 -10.65 1.91 -16.59
C GLU A 230 -9.75 0.72 -16.21
N ALA A 231 -10.31 -0.28 -15.52
CA ALA A 231 -9.64 -1.54 -15.18
C ALA A 231 -9.14 -2.34 -16.38
N GLN A 232 -9.87 -2.32 -17.50
CA GLN A 232 -9.64 -3.22 -18.63
C GLN A 232 -8.34 -2.94 -19.38
N ASN A 233 -7.76 -1.76 -19.18
CA ASN A 233 -6.59 -1.30 -19.92
C ASN A 233 -5.34 -1.18 -19.04
N LEU A 234 -5.37 -1.64 -17.79
CA LEU A 234 -4.23 -1.60 -16.87
C LEU A 234 -3.45 -2.92 -16.87
N PHE A 235 -2.15 -2.82 -17.13
CA PHE A 235 -1.18 -3.90 -16.99
C PHE A 235 -0.14 -3.56 -15.93
N VAL A 236 0.21 -4.52 -15.09
CA VAL A 236 1.32 -4.39 -14.13
C VAL A 236 2.47 -5.27 -14.58
N TYR A 237 3.64 -4.68 -14.80
CA TYR A 237 4.86 -5.39 -15.10
C TYR A 237 5.75 -5.46 -13.85
N TYR A 238 6.01 -6.67 -13.39
CA TYR A 238 6.91 -6.96 -12.28
C TYR A 238 8.25 -7.41 -12.83
N SER A 239 9.34 -6.75 -12.46
CA SER A 239 10.70 -7.17 -12.76
C SER A 239 11.44 -7.56 -11.48
N ASN A 240 11.91 -8.80 -11.44
CA ASN A 240 12.53 -9.42 -10.28
C ASN A 240 13.89 -10.03 -10.67
N ILE A 241 14.77 -10.24 -9.69
CA ILE A 241 16.02 -10.98 -9.92
C ILE A 241 15.84 -12.45 -9.53
N PHE A 242 16.06 -13.36 -10.48
CA PHE A 242 16.12 -14.81 -10.23
C PHE A 242 17.41 -15.39 -10.81
N GLN A 243 18.21 -16.05 -9.97
CA GLN A 243 19.50 -16.63 -10.35
C GLN A 243 20.42 -15.65 -11.08
N GLY A 244 20.49 -14.40 -10.58
CA GLY A 244 21.31 -13.33 -11.16
C GLY A 244 20.80 -12.74 -12.48
N LYS A 245 19.59 -13.12 -12.92
CA LYS A 245 18.97 -12.60 -14.14
C LYS A 245 17.67 -11.85 -13.82
N VAL A 246 17.44 -10.76 -14.54
CA VAL A 246 16.14 -10.06 -14.49
C VAL A 246 15.10 -10.91 -15.22
N ILE A 247 14.02 -11.23 -14.51
CA ILE A 247 12.82 -11.87 -15.04
C ILE A 247 11.67 -10.87 -15.00
N VAL A 248 10.77 -10.92 -15.99
CA VAL A 248 9.62 -10.04 -16.08
C VAL A 248 8.34 -10.85 -16.15
N HIS A 249 7.37 -10.50 -15.29
CA HIS A 249 6.03 -11.05 -15.27
C HIS A 249 5.00 -9.94 -15.54
N LYS A 250 3.93 -10.28 -16.25
CA LYS A 250 2.81 -9.36 -16.54
C LYS A 250 1.55 -9.83 -15.82
N GLU A 251 0.86 -8.89 -15.19
CA GLU A 251 -0.50 -9.06 -14.68
C GLU A 251 -1.45 -8.19 -15.50
N ASP A 252 -2.45 -8.81 -16.14
CA ASP A 252 -3.61 -8.12 -16.72
C ASP A 252 -4.64 -7.90 -15.60
N VAL A 253 -4.72 -6.65 -15.11
CA VAL A 253 -5.56 -6.35 -13.95
C VAL A 253 -7.03 -6.41 -14.31
N GLY A 254 -7.39 -6.02 -15.53
CA GLY A 254 -8.76 -6.06 -16.03
C GLY A 254 -9.29 -7.48 -16.12
N GLU A 255 -8.52 -8.39 -16.72
CA GLU A 255 -8.88 -9.81 -16.81
C GLU A 255 -8.98 -10.44 -15.42
N LYS A 256 -8.05 -10.12 -14.52
CA LYS A 256 -8.04 -10.60 -13.14
C LYS A 256 -9.30 -10.15 -12.39
N VAL A 257 -9.63 -8.86 -12.43
CA VAL A 257 -10.85 -8.32 -11.82
C VAL A 257 -12.08 -9.00 -12.41
N ARG A 258 -12.18 -9.13 -13.73
CA ARG A 258 -13.30 -9.79 -14.41
C ARG A 258 -13.50 -11.22 -13.92
N LYS A 259 -12.45 -12.04 -13.89
CA LYS A 259 -12.51 -13.43 -13.40
C LYS A 259 -13.00 -13.50 -11.96
N ILE A 260 -12.55 -12.59 -11.10
CA ILE A 260 -13.00 -12.52 -9.70
C ILE A 260 -14.48 -12.13 -9.63
N MET A 261 -14.90 -11.11 -10.39
CA MET A 261 -16.30 -10.67 -10.42
C MET A 261 -17.25 -11.74 -10.96
N GLU A 262 -16.82 -12.57 -11.91
CA GLU A 262 -17.60 -13.71 -12.43
C GLU A 262 -17.68 -14.87 -11.43
N ARG A 263 -16.63 -15.07 -10.63
CA ARG A 263 -16.52 -16.20 -9.69
C ARG A 263 -17.30 -16.01 -8.40
N PHE A 264 -17.41 -14.77 -7.91
CA PHE A 264 -18.02 -14.46 -6.62
C PHE A 264 -19.32 -13.69 -6.79
N LEU A 265 -20.37 -14.14 -6.12
CA LEU A 265 -21.66 -13.44 -6.09
C LEU A 265 -21.60 -12.16 -5.27
N ASP A 266 -20.78 -12.17 -4.21
CA ASP A 266 -20.85 -11.15 -3.18
C ASP A 266 -19.51 -10.99 -2.45
N PHE A 267 -19.37 -9.90 -1.69
CA PHE A 267 -18.14 -9.53 -0.99
C PHE A 267 -18.40 -9.15 0.46
N ALA A 268 -17.47 -9.49 1.34
CA ALA A 268 -17.55 -9.12 2.75
C ALA A 268 -16.16 -8.90 3.35
N ILE A 269 -16.11 -8.20 4.48
CA ILE A 269 -14.94 -8.11 5.35
C ILE A 269 -15.11 -9.14 6.47
N ILE A 270 -14.11 -10.00 6.65
CA ILE A 270 -14.01 -10.89 7.81
C ILE A 270 -12.96 -10.37 8.78
N PHE A 271 -13.24 -10.55 10.06
CA PHE A 271 -12.39 -10.16 11.17
C PHE A 271 -11.97 -11.42 11.92
N PRO A 272 -10.80 -12.00 11.61
CA PRO A 272 -10.29 -13.14 12.34
C PRO A 272 -10.05 -12.77 13.80
N LYS A 273 -10.17 -13.77 14.69
CA LYS A 273 -10.05 -13.57 16.13
C LYS A 273 -8.60 -13.26 16.51
N ASP A 274 -8.41 -12.35 17.45
CA ASP A 274 -7.12 -12.07 18.13
C ASP A 274 -5.95 -11.67 17.21
N VAL A 275 -6.25 -11.09 16.04
CA VAL A 275 -5.24 -10.59 15.08
C VAL A 275 -5.45 -9.12 14.75
N THR A 276 -4.41 -8.46 14.25
CA THR A 276 -4.39 -7.03 13.90
C THR A 276 -4.67 -6.76 12.41
N HIS A 277 -5.37 -7.68 11.76
CA HIS A 277 -5.75 -7.56 10.35
C HIS A 277 -7.18 -8.02 10.11
N CYS A 278 -7.80 -7.51 9.06
CA CYS A 278 -9.04 -8.05 8.51
C CYS A 278 -8.79 -8.53 7.07
N LYS A 279 -9.75 -9.24 6.49
CA LYS A 279 -9.66 -9.72 5.11
C LYS A 279 -10.91 -9.36 4.34
N ILE A 280 -10.76 -8.91 3.10
CA ILE A 280 -11.87 -8.90 2.14
C ILE A 280 -11.94 -10.30 1.54
N VAL A 281 -13.14 -10.87 1.51
CA VAL A 281 -13.42 -12.19 0.95
C VAL A 281 -14.47 -12.09 -0.15
N GLY A 282 -14.33 -12.92 -1.17
CA GLY A 282 -15.38 -13.22 -2.13
C GLY A 282 -16.25 -14.37 -1.62
N ILE A 283 -17.55 -14.29 -1.87
CA ILE A 283 -18.55 -15.29 -1.47
C ILE A 283 -19.09 -15.97 -2.74
N LYS A 284 -18.96 -17.30 -2.83
CA LYS A 284 -19.44 -18.10 -3.96
C LYS A 284 -20.93 -18.45 -3.82
N LYS A 285 -21.51 -19.04 -4.86
CA LYS A 285 -22.92 -19.49 -4.88
C LYS A 285 -23.26 -20.48 -3.77
N ASP A 286 -22.31 -21.34 -3.40
CA ASP A 286 -22.45 -22.32 -2.31
C ASP A 286 -22.24 -21.72 -0.91
N GLY A 287 -22.02 -20.40 -0.81
CA GLY A 287 -21.75 -19.70 0.44
C GLY A 287 -20.29 -19.80 0.93
N SER A 288 -19.43 -20.56 0.25
CA SER A 288 -18.01 -20.63 0.58
C SER A 288 -17.32 -19.28 0.41
N ARG A 289 -16.32 -19.02 1.26
CA ARG A 289 -15.62 -17.73 1.33
C ARG A 289 -14.15 -17.92 0.96
N GLU A 290 -13.66 -17.05 0.10
CA GLU A 290 -12.27 -17.08 -0.35
C GLU A 290 -11.59 -15.73 -0.07
N PRO A 291 -10.46 -15.70 0.66
CA PRO A 291 -9.69 -14.48 0.88
C PRO A 291 -9.20 -13.87 -0.42
N LEU A 292 -9.42 -12.56 -0.59
CA LEU A 292 -8.96 -11.81 -1.75
C LEU A 292 -7.92 -10.75 -1.39
N LEU A 293 -8.15 -10.01 -0.30
CA LEU A 293 -7.19 -9.03 0.23
C LEU A 293 -7.02 -9.22 1.73
N GLN A 294 -5.81 -9.00 2.23
CA GLN A 294 -5.54 -8.86 3.66
C GLN A 294 -5.17 -7.40 3.97
N ILE A 295 -5.86 -6.80 4.94
CA ILE A 295 -5.68 -5.41 5.36
C ILE A 295 -5.13 -5.39 6.78
N VAL A 296 -3.91 -4.92 6.94
CA VAL A 296 -3.18 -4.92 8.23
C VAL A 296 -3.10 -3.51 8.80
N LEU A 297 -3.50 -3.34 10.06
CA LEU A 297 -3.28 -2.10 10.81
C LEU A 297 -1.80 -1.99 11.20
N HIS A 298 -1.08 -1.09 10.53
CA HIS A 298 0.37 -0.96 10.63
C HIS A 298 0.80 0.44 11.09
N TRP A 299 2.01 0.56 11.63
CA TRP A 299 2.63 1.83 12.03
C TRP A 299 3.82 2.14 11.14
N LYS A 300 3.95 3.39 10.68
CA LYS A 300 5.10 3.82 9.89
C LYS A 300 6.42 3.70 10.69
N ASN A 301 7.53 3.56 9.96
CA ASN A 301 8.86 3.20 10.48
C ASN A 301 9.48 4.19 11.48
N ILE A 302 9.03 4.16 12.75
CA ILE A 302 9.73 4.70 13.93
C ILE A 302 9.73 3.65 15.03
N ALA A 303 8.56 3.33 15.54
CA ALA A 303 8.30 2.25 16.47
C ALA A 303 6.81 1.92 16.40
N GLN A 304 6.44 0.66 16.64
CA GLN A 304 5.05 0.25 16.68
C GLN A 304 4.31 1.02 17.79
N GLY A 305 3.11 1.53 17.50
CA GLY A 305 2.30 2.31 18.44
C GLY A 305 2.65 3.80 18.56
N ILE A 306 3.53 4.36 17.71
CA ILE A 306 4.03 5.73 17.91
C ILE A 306 3.78 6.69 16.73
N LYS A 307 4.14 6.32 15.49
CA LYS A 307 4.00 7.19 14.30
C LYS A 307 2.77 6.87 13.45
N THR A 308 1.99 7.88 13.06
CA THR A 308 0.80 7.82 12.18
C THR A 308 0.54 6.45 11.54
N PRO A 309 -0.50 5.73 11.99
CA PRO A 309 -0.80 4.41 11.47
C PRO A 309 -1.24 4.48 10.01
N CYS A 310 -1.20 3.34 9.33
CA CYS A 310 -1.65 3.14 7.96
C CYS A 310 -2.25 1.75 7.83
N LEU A 311 -2.94 1.53 6.72
CA LEU A 311 -3.41 0.20 6.34
C LEU A 311 -2.52 -0.33 5.23
N ASN A 312 -1.84 -1.44 5.49
CA ASN A 312 -1.08 -2.14 4.47
C ASN A 312 -1.98 -3.23 3.88
N ILE A 313 -2.17 -3.21 2.57
CA ILE A 313 -3.00 -4.17 1.86
C ILE A 313 -2.13 -5.15 1.11
N PHE A 314 -2.42 -6.44 1.24
CA PHE A 314 -1.77 -7.54 0.56
C PHE A 314 -2.78 -8.25 -0.33
N ASP A 315 -2.33 -8.58 -1.53
CA ASP A 315 -3.10 -9.37 -2.50
C ASP A 315 -3.01 -10.86 -2.15
N LEU A 316 -4.15 -11.54 -2.09
CA LEU A 316 -4.25 -12.98 -1.80
C LEU A 316 -4.85 -13.78 -2.97
N THR A 317 -5.10 -13.15 -4.11
CA THR A 317 -5.80 -13.79 -5.25
C THR A 317 -4.84 -14.60 -6.15
N GLY A 318 -3.90 -15.31 -5.53
CA GLY A 318 -2.83 -16.06 -6.22
C GLY A 318 -3.33 -17.21 -7.09
#